data_AF-A0A9W9FJP0-F1
#
_entry.id   AF-A0A9W9FJP0-F1
#
_cell.length_a   1.000
_cell.length_b   1.000
_cell.length_c   1.000
_cell.angle_alpha   90.00
_cell.angle_beta   90.00
_cell.angle_gamma   90.00
#
_symmetry.space_group_name_H-M   'P 1'
#
loop_
_entity.id
_entity.type
_entity.pdbx_description
1 polymer ?
#
loop_
_entity_poly.entity_id
_entity_poly.type
_entity_poly.pdbx_seq_one_letter_code
_entity_poly.pdbx_strand_id
1 'polypeptide(L)'
;MASVQTVKVTLPPLPQGWAAEKDFKPVGTLSGATQRNVEPIGPHFLAHARRKRHHRTFSEDERIQAQQNVKKTEDEEDDDISEPEDAMMLSREAKDWKSQDHYAVLGLSKHRWRATPEQIKRAHRKKVLRHHPDKKAAMGQRDENDSFFKCIQKATELLLDPVRRRQFDSVDDAADVDPPSKKEVSKGNFYKLWGPVFESEGRFSTKQPVPQLGDEDSTQEAVETFYNFWYNIDSWRTFEYLDEDVPDDNENRDQKRHMEKKNANARRKRKTDDTTRLRALVDDCLAQDERIKKFRQQARAGKDAKRRAKEEEAKRLQEEKEKARVEEEERKKNAEETAKAEREKNKKSKEAAKNAAKKNKRVLKGSVKDVNYFAESGDPSAAQVDAVLTDVDLIMGKIDTDELAALAERLTIAGKDGAAVKTAYTEEAKRLVGAGKLKEGEIKAFA
;
A
#
# COMPACT_ATOMS: atom_id res chain seq x y z
N MET A 1 -6.97 53.33 45.58
CA MET A 1 -7.88 54.43 45.22
C MET A 1 -8.55 54.05 43.90
N ALA A 2 -9.70 53.38 43.95
CA ALA A 2 -10.40 52.95 42.73
C ALA A 2 -11.09 54.17 42.10
N SER A 3 -10.81 54.43 40.83
CA SER A 3 -11.43 55.51 40.06
C SER A 3 -12.88 55.14 39.72
N VAL A 4 -13.83 55.89 40.28
CA VAL A 4 -15.26 55.74 39.94
C VAL A 4 -15.49 56.41 38.58
N GLN A 5 -15.66 55.61 37.52
CA GLN A 5 -16.11 56.12 36.24
C GLN A 5 -17.62 56.40 36.30
N THR A 6 -17.98 57.68 36.30
CA THR A 6 -19.39 58.10 36.24
C THR A 6 -19.83 58.14 34.78
N VAL A 7 -20.59 57.14 34.34
CA VAL A 7 -21.13 57.11 32.98
C VAL A 7 -22.41 57.97 32.94
N LYS A 8 -22.33 59.15 32.33
CA LYS A 8 -23.50 60.00 32.05
C LYS A 8 -24.25 59.46 30.84
N VAL A 9 -25.07 58.43 31.02
CA VAL A 9 -26.05 58.03 30.01
C VAL A 9 -27.25 58.97 30.14
N THR A 10 -27.46 59.82 29.16
CA THR A 10 -28.72 60.55 29.00
C THR A 10 -29.60 59.77 28.03
N LEU A 11 -30.89 59.67 28.34
CA LEU A 11 -31.84 59.00 27.46
C LEU A 11 -31.94 59.77 26.13
N PRO A 12 -32.10 59.07 24.99
CA PRO A 12 -32.22 59.73 23.70
C PRO A 12 -33.44 60.67 23.67
N PRO A 13 -33.36 61.79 22.92
CA PRO A 13 -34.49 62.69 22.77
C PRO A 13 -35.65 61.97 22.09
N LEU A 14 -36.88 62.31 22.50
CA LEU A 14 -38.08 61.73 21.92
C LEU A 14 -38.19 62.08 20.43
N PRO A 15 -38.74 61.18 19.58
CA PRO A 15 -38.91 61.44 18.15
C PRO A 15 -39.77 62.68 17.89
N GLN A 16 -39.42 63.43 16.84
CA GLN A 16 -40.12 64.64 16.44
C GLN A 16 -41.56 64.29 16.03
N GLY A 17 -42.54 64.67 16.85
CA GLY A 17 -43.96 64.36 16.66
C GLY A 17 -44.61 63.50 17.76
N TRP A 18 -43.85 63.02 18.75
CA TRP A 18 -44.39 62.26 19.88
C TRP A 18 -45.30 63.13 20.76
N ALA A 19 -46.53 62.68 20.98
CA ALA A 19 -47.51 63.32 21.86
C ALA A 19 -47.94 62.35 22.96
N ALA A 20 -47.75 62.76 24.23
CA ALA A 20 -47.91 61.90 25.41
C ALA A 20 -49.25 61.15 25.51
N GLU A 21 -50.33 61.72 24.97
CA GLU A 21 -51.67 61.12 25.02
C GLU A 21 -51.95 60.12 23.89
N LYS A 22 -51.29 60.25 22.73
CA LYS A 22 -51.57 59.41 21.54
C LYS A 22 -50.63 58.23 21.40
N ASP A 23 -49.40 58.37 21.91
CA ASP A 23 -48.32 57.41 21.69
C ASP A 23 -48.01 56.53 22.92
N PHE A 24 -48.76 56.68 24.02
CA PHE A 24 -48.64 55.81 25.19
C PHE A 24 -49.51 54.56 25.05
N LYS A 25 -48.89 53.44 24.67
CA LYS A 25 -49.55 52.12 24.59
C LYS A 25 -49.24 51.33 25.87
N PRO A 26 -50.18 51.15 26.82
CA PRO A 26 -49.93 50.32 27.99
C PRO A 26 -49.64 48.87 27.53
N VAL A 27 -48.43 48.38 27.79
CA VAL A 27 -47.96 47.06 27.32
C VAL A 27 -48.47 45.92 28.22
N GLY A 28 -49.08 46.25 29.36
CA GLY A 28 -49.67 45.31 30.30
C GLY A 28 -49.91 45.95 31.66
N THR A 29 -50.57 45.21 32.55
CA THR A 29 -50.74 45.57 33.96
C THR A 29 -49.65 44.93 34.81
N LEU A 30 -49.14 45.61 35.83
CA LEU A 30 -48.21 45.02 36.80
C LEU A 30 -48.86 43.79 37.46
N SER A 31 -48.14 42.67 37.48
CA SER A 31 -48.57 41.48 38.22
C SER A 31 -48.63 41.78 39.72
N GLY A 32 -49.61 41.21 40.43
CA GLY A 32 -49.71 41.34 41.88
C GLY A 32 -48.45 40.85 42.61
N ALA A 33 -48.16 41.44 43.78
CA ALA A 33 -47.04 41.03 44.60
C ALA A 33 -47.19 39.56 45.03
N THR A 34 -46.14 38.75 44.81
CA THR A 34 -46.11 37.35 45.24
C THR A 34 -45.19 37.21 46.44
N GLN A 35 -45.72 36.74 47.58
CA GLN A 35 -44.92 36.44 48.75
C GLN A 35 -44.20 35.10 48.55
N ARG A 36 -42.87 35.07 48.75
CA ARG A 36 -42.08 33.84 48.69
C ARG A 36 -41.24 33.71 49.96
N ASN A 37 -41.12 32.48 50.45
CA ASN A 37 -40.16 32.14 51.48
C ASN A 37 -38.77 32.06 50.84
N VAL A 38 -37.84 32.86 51.37
CA VAL A 38 -36.44 32.84 50.96
C VAL A 38 -35.67 32.12 52.04
N GLU A 39 -35.02 31.01 51.68
CA GLU A 39 -34.12 30.34 52.59
C GLU A 39 -32.82 31.15 52.71
N PRO A 40 -32.27 31.31 53.92
CA PRO A 40 -31.00 32.00 54.08
C PRO A 40 -29.88 31.09 53.57
N ILE A 41 -29.48 31.32 52.32
CA ILE A 41 -28.37 30.62 51.68
C ILE A 41 -27.20 31.58 51.45
N GLY A 42 -25.98 31.06 51.47
CA GLY A 42 -24.77 31.81 51.11
C GLY A 42 -23.71 31.87 52.20
N PRO A 43 -22.51 32.39 51.85
CA PRO A 43 -21.31 32.30 52.67
C PRO A 43 -21.46 32.96 54.05
N HIS A 44 -22.20 34.07 54.13
CA HIS A 44 -22.42 34.78 55.39
C HIS A 44 -23.37 34.05 56.35
N PHE A 45 -24.43 33.42 55.81
CA PHE A 45 -25.31 32.59 56.63
C PHE A 45 -24.58 31.34 57.14
N LEU A 46 -23.82 30.67 56.27
CA LEU A 46 -23.00 29.52 56.66
C LEU A 46 -21.94 29.90 57.70
N ALA A 47 -21.32 31.08 57.59
CA ALA A 47 -20.40 31.60 58.60
C ALA A 47 -21.11 31.89 59.95
N HIS A 48 -22.33 32.42 59.92
CA HIS A 48 -23.14 32.61 61.14
C HIS A 48 -23.54 31.26 61.77
N ALA A 49 -24.03 30.30 60.97
CA ALA A 49 -24.40 28.98 61.44
C ALA A 49 -23.22 28.21 62.04
N ARG A 50 -22.04 28.30 61.41
CA ARG A 50 -20.78 27.72 61.92
C ARG A 50 -20.38 28.30 63.26
N ARG A 51 -20.37 29.64 63.39
CA ARG A 51 -20.09 30.33 64.66
C ARG A 51 -21.06 29.90 65.77
N LYS A 52 -22.36 29.84 65.45
CA LYS A 52 -23.40 29.43 66.40
C LYS A 52 -23.25 27.96 66.83
N ARG A 53 -22.95 27.05 65.89
CA ARG A 53 -22.74 25.62 66.15
C ARG A 53 -21.50 25.35 67.00
N HIS A 54 -20.43 26.13 66.81
CA HIS A 54 -19.15 25.92 67.50
C HIS A 54 -18.94 26.85 68.70
N HIS A 55 -19.94 27.68 69.05
CA HIS A 55 -19.86 28.66 70.14
C HIS A 55 -18.65 29.60 70.04
N ARG A 56 -18.34 30.06 68.83
CA ARG A 56 -17.17 30.92 68.55
C ARG A 56 -17.57 32.37 68.40
N THR A 57 -16.70 33.27 68.88
CA THR A 57 -16.77 34.69 68.52
C THR A 57 -16.40 34.90 67.04
N PHE A 58 -16.68 36.09 66.50
CA PHE A 58 -16.33 36.42 65.12
C PHE A 58 -14.83 36.34 64.86
N SER A 59 -14.02 36.91 65.74
CA SER A 59 -12.55 36.91 65.64
C SER A 59 -11.95 35.51 65.77
N GLU A 60 -12.48 34.66 66.64
CA GLU A 60 -12.03 33.27 66.77
C GLU A 60 -12.35 32.44 65.54
N ASP A 61 -13.57 32.55 64.99
CA ASP A 61 -13.94 31.81 63.79
C ASP A 61 -13.20 32.31 62.56
N GLU A 62 -12.99 33.63 62.42
CA GLU A 62 -12.12 34.19 61.36
C GLU A 62 -10.69 33.67 61.47
N ARG A 63 -10.10 33.66 62.68
CA ARG A 63 -8.76 33.11 62.89
C ARG A 63 -8.68 31.62 62.55
N ILE A 64 -9.67 30.83 62.95
CA ILE A 64 -9.72 29.39 62.66
C ILE A 64 -9.96 29.13 61.19
N GLN A 65 -10.83 29.89 60.52
CA GLN A 65 -11.05 29.78 59.08
C GLN A 65 -9.81 30.20 58.29
N ALA A 66 -9.11 31.26 58.73
CA ALA A 66 -7.84 31.65 58.15
C ALA A 66 -6.78 30.55 58.32
N GLN A 67 -6.66 29.96 59.51
CA GLN A 67 -5.76 28.83 59.77
C GLN A 67 -6.13 27.58 58.94
N GLN A 68 -7.42 27.27 58.83
CA GLN A 68 -7.89 26.14 58.00
C GLN A 68 -7.65 26.39 56.51
N ASN A 69 -7.81 27.62 56.04
CA ASN A 69 -7.52 27.98 54.65
C ASN A 69 -6.02 27.91 54.38
N VAL A 70 -5.17 28.42 55.28
CA VAL A 70 -3.71 28.29 55.19
C VAL A 70 -3.30 26.82 55.17
N LYS A 71 -3.82 26.01 56.11
CA LYS A 71 -3.54 24.57 56.15
C LYS A 71 -4.02 23.85 54.88
N LYS A 72 -5.22 24.18 54.40
CA LYS A 72 -5.76 23.61 53.16
C LYS A 72 -4.91 23.99 51.95
N THR A 73 -4.42 25.23 51.87
CA THR A 73 -3.48 25.63 50.81
C THR A 73 -2.13 24.95 50.96
N GLU A 74 -1.63 24.72 52.18
CA GLU A 74 -0.38 24.00 52.43
C GLU A 74 -0.49 22.52 52.01
N ASP A 75 -1.59 21.85 52.39
CA ASP A 75 -1.87 20.45 52.04
C ASP A 75 -2.13 20.28 50.52
N GLU A 76 -2.83 21.22 49.86
CA GLU A 76 -3.02 21.23 48.39
C GLU A 76 -1.73 21.59 47.61
N GLU A 77 -0.74 22.21 48.26
CA GLU A 77 0.54 22.59 47.66
C GLU A 77 1.59 21.49 47.72
N ASP A 78 1.43 20.44 48.56
CA ASP A 78 2.47 19.44 48.82
C ASP A 78 2.51 18.30 47.80
N ASP A 79 1.45 18.06 47.04
CA ASP A 79 1.30 16.78 46.33
C ASP A 79 2.01 16.63 44.97
N ASP A 80 2.64 17.67 44.37
CA ASP A 80 3.33 17.44 43.06
C ASP A 80 4.55 18.33 42.71
N ILE A 81 4.77 19.46 43.38
CA ILE A 81 5.84 20.44 43.01
C ILE A 81 6.90 20.56 44.13
N SER A 82 6.88 19.69 45.13
CA SER A 82 7.83 19.72 46.26
C SER A 82 8.83 18.57 46.18
N GLU A 83 9.80 18.69 45.28
CA GLU A 83 10.97 17.80 45.28
C GLU A 83 11.96 18.25 46.37
N PRO A 84 12.55 17.31 47.15
CA PRO A 84 13.53 17.65 48.16
C PRO A 84 14.76 18.31 47.55
N GLU A 85 15.27 19.35 48.20
CA GLU A 85 16.45 20.07 47.74
C GLU A 85 17.74 19.38 48.22
N ASP A 86 18.54 18.87 47.27
CA ASP A 86 19.84 18.29 47.59
C ASP A 86 20.84 19.36 48.07
N ALA A 87 21.72 18.98 48.99
CA ALA A 87 22.77 19.87 49.52
C ALA A 87 23.67 20.44 48.40
N MET A 88 23.93 19.66 47.35
CA MET A 88 24.68 20.11 46.17
C MET A 88 23.93 21.15 45.33
N MET A 89 22.59 21.13 45.31
CA MET A 89 21.80 22.17 44.64
C MET A 89 21.84 23.48 45.42
N LEU A 90 21.75 23.40 46.75
CA LEU A 90 21.78 24.56 47.64
C LEU A 90 23.13 25.29 47.61
N SER A 91 24.23 24.57 47.38
CA SER A 91 25.57 25.16 47.26
C SER A 91 25.89 25.74 45.89
N ARG A 92 24.97 25.69 44.91
CA ARG A 92 25.26 26.20 43.55
C ARG A 92 25.33 27.72 43.52
N GLU A 93 26.21 28.23 42.67
CA GLU A 93 26.35 29.66 42.42
C GLU A 93 25.60 30.13 41.18
N ALA A 94 24.87 31.24 41.28
CA ALA A 94 24.14 31.83 40.16
C ALA A 94 25.04 32.25 38.97
N LYS A 95 26.34 32.40 39.19
CA LYS A 95 27.32 32.64 38.11
C LYS A 95 27.45 31.45 37.18
N ASP A 96 27.31 30.23 37.70
CA ASP A 96 27.36 28.99 36.93
C ASP A 96 25.96 28.55 36.49
N TRP A 97 25.14 29.49 36.03
CA TRP A 97 23.76 29.21 35.61
C TRP A 97 23.67 28.35 34.34
N LYS A 98 24.74 28.30 33.52
CA LYS A 98 24.75 27.48 32.30
C LYS A 98 24.80 25.98 32.60
N SER A 99 25.44 25.56 33.69
CA SER A 99 25.48 24.16 34.14
C SER A 99 24.28 23.76 35.00
N GLN A 100 23.37 24.70 35.27
CA GLN A 100 22.23 24.49 36.15
C GLN A 100 21.07 23.82 35.46
N ASP A 101 20.48 22.87 36.17
CA ASP A 101 19.18 22.31 35.82
C ASP A 101 18.09 23.25 36.36
N HIS A 102 17.58 24.12 35.49
CA HIS A 102 16.58 25.12 35.86
C HIS A 102 15.24 24.50 36.29
N TYR A 103 14.89 23.32 35.78
CA TYR A 103 13.68 22.63 36.21
C TYR A 103 13.86 22.04 37.61
N ALA A 104 15.00 21.42 37.90
CA ALA A 104 15.29 20.87 39.22
C ALA A 104 15.39 21.96 40.30
N VAL A 105 15.98 23.12 39.99
CA VAL A 105 16.02 24.28 40.90
C VAL A 105 14.61 24.72 41.31
N LEU A 106 13.64 24.66 40.39
CA LEU A 106 12.23 24.96 40.69
C LEU A 106 11.44 23.79 41.28
N GLY A 107 12.01 22.59 41.36
CA GLY A 107 11.29 21.38 41.79
C GLY A 107 10.31 20.86 40.74
N LEU A 108 10.64 21.05 39.46
CA LEU A 108 9.85 20.63 38.30
C LEU A 108 10.54 19.52 37.50
N SER A 109 11.44 18.74 38.12
CA SER A 109 12.24 17.71 37.43
C SER A 109 11.39 16.63 36.78
N LYS A 110 10.20 16.34 37.33
CA LYS A 110 9.21 15.42 36.72
C LYS A 110 8.50 16.01 35.50
N HIS A 111 8.26 17.31 35.47
CA HIS A 111 7.46 17.95 34.42
C HIS A 111 8.31 18.45 33.25
N ARG A 112 9.51 18.99 33.50
CA ARG A 112 10.47 19.43 32.46
C ARG A 112 9.81 20.29 31.37
N TRP A 113 10.04 19.96 30.10
CA TRP A 113 9.42 20.59 28.93
C TRP A 113 7.88 20.56 28.94
N ARG A 114 7.26 19.64 29.69
CA ARG A 114 5.78 19.53 29.83
C ARG A 114 5.23 20.52 30.86
N ALA A 115 6.09 21.17 31.66
CA ALA A 115 5.64 22.15 32.66
C ALA A 115 4.95 23.34 32.01
N THR A 116 3.75 23.65 32.46
CA THR A 116 2.99 24.84 32.01
C THR A 116 3.57 26.12 32.61
N PRO A 117 3.38 27.29 31.97
CA PRO A 117 3.80 28.57 32.54
C PRO A 117 3.22 28.83 33.93
N GLU A 118 1.99 28.36 34.20
CA GLU A 118 1.36 28.51 35.51
C GLU A 118 1.99 27.62 36.58
N GLN A 119 2.39 26.38 36.23
CA GLN A 119 3.18 25.52 37.12
C GLN A 119 4.55 26.16 37.43
N ILE A 120 5.23 26.74 36.43
CA ILE A 120 6.50 27.44 36.62
C ILE A 120 6.34 28.63 37.58
N LYS A 121 5.32 29.47 37.37
CA LYS A 121 5.03 30.60 38.27
C LYS A 121 4.70 30.15 39.69
N ARG A 122 3.92 29.06 39.84
CA ARG A 122 3.56 28.49 41.14
C ARG A 122 4.81 27.95 41.86
N ALA A 123 5.63 27.19 41.16
CA ALA A 123 6.90 26.65 41.66
C ALA A 123 7.84 27.78 42.13
N HIS A 124 8.00 28.82 41.33
CA HIS A 124 8.77 30.02 41.69
C HIS A 124 8.25 30.67 42.97
N ARG A 125 6.94 30.93 43.09
CA ARG A 125 6.37 31.52 44.32
C ARG A 125 6.66 30.66 45.55
N LYS A 126 6.52 29.34 45.43
CA LYS A 126 6.79 28.39 46.51
C LYS A 126 8.27 28.41 46.93
N LYS A 127 9.19 28.34 45.96
CA LYS A 127 10.65 28.38 46.22
C LYS A 127 11.10 29.71 46.80
N VAL A 128 10.59 30.83 46.31
CA VAL A 128 10.85 32.16 46.88
C VAL A 128 10.42 32.24 48.34
N LEU A 129 9.22 31.77 48.69
CA LEU A 129 8.73 31.79 50.09
C LEU A 129 9.53 30.88 51.04
N ARG A 130 10.18 29.84 50.51
CA ARG A 130 11.06 28.93 51.28
C ARG A 130 12.48 29.47 51.43
N HIS A 131 13.04 30.06 50.38
CA HIS A 131 14.45 30.46 50.31
C HIS A 131 14.67 31.98 50.34
N HIS A 132 13.65 32.79 50.66
CA HIS A 132 13.81 34.24 50.75
C HIS A 132 14.89 34.61 51.77
N PRO A 133 15.81 35.55 51.44
CA PRO A 133 16.91 35.94 52.32
C PRO A 133 16.42 36.42 53.69
N ASP A 134 15.33 37.20 53.75
CA ASP A 134 14.77 37.68 55.03
C ASP A 134 14.32 36.54 55.97
N LYS A 135 13.66 35.52 55.42
CA LYS A 135 13.14 34.38 56.21
C LYS A 135 14.28 33.50 56.71
N LYS A 136 15.33 33.34 55.90
CA LYS A 136 16.54 32.57 56.25
C LYS A 136 17.44 33.35 57.22
N ALA A 137 17.51 34.66 57.10
CA ALA A 137 18.19 35.53 58.06
C ALA A 137 17.52 35.45 59.45
N ALA A 138 16.19 35.34 59.51
CA ALA A 138 15.46 35.09 60.74
C ALA A 138 15.75 33.70 61.36
N MET A 139 16.20 32.73 60.55
CA MET A 139 16.64 31.39 60.98
C MET A 139 18.15 31.30 61.24
N GLY A 140 18.89 32.41 61.17
CA GLY A 140 20.33 32.45 61.47
C GLY A 140 21.26 31.93 60.36
N GLN A 141 20.77 31.70 59.14
CA GLN A 141 21.56 31.16 58.01
C GLN A 141 21.77 32.22 56.92
N ARG A 142 22.71 33.17 57.14
CA ARG A 142 22.85 34.39 56.32
C ARG A 142 23.65 34.24 55.02
N ASP A 143 24.76 33.51 54.98
CA ASP A 143 25.73 33.63 53.87
C ASP A 143 25.64 32.54 52.79
N GLU A 144 25.22 31.31 53.10
CA GLU A 144 25.13 30.20 52.12
C GLU A 144 23.84 30.22 51.27
N ASN A 145 22.83 31.00 51.66
CA ASN A 145 21.47 30.90 51.10
C ASN A 145 21.10 31.96 50.04
N ASP A 146 21.85 33.07 49.92
CA ASP A 146 21.58 34.11 48.90
C ASP A 146 21.92 33.60 47.48
N SER A 147 22.91 32.71 47.39
CA SER A 147 23.35 32.12 46.14
C SER A 147 22.24 31.30 45.47
N PHE A 148 21.59 30.41 46.24
CA PHE A 148 20.48 29.60 45.76
C PHE A 148 19.24 30.44 45.40
N PHE A 149 18.97 31.50 46.15
CA PHE A 149 17.89 32.43 45.82
C PHE A 149 18.10 33.09 44.44
N LYS A 150 19.33 33.49 44.12
CA LYS A 150 19.69 34.00 42.79
C LYS A 150 19.57 32.93 41.70
N CYS A 151 19.89 31.66 42.00
CA CYS A 151 19.64 30.55 41.09
C CYS A 151 18.14 30.38 40.79
N ILE A 152 17.26 30.48 41.80
CA ILE A 152 15.80 30.44 41.62
C ILE A 152 15.31 31.56 40.70
N GLN A 153 15.80 32.79 40.92
CA GLN A 153 15.47 33.93 40.05
C GLN A 153 15.91 33.69 38.61
N LYS A 154 17.14 33.19 38.42
CA LYS A 154 17.70 32.92 37.09
C LYS A 154 16.95 31.81 36.35
N ALA A 155 16.64 30.71 37.05
CA ALA A 155 15.85 29.61 36.51
C ALA A 155 14.46 30.07 36.06
N THR A 156 13.81 30.92 36.86
CA THR A 156 12.50 31.46 36.52
C THR A 156 12.55 32.41 35.32
N GLU A 157 13.55 33.28 35.25
CA GLU A 157 13.79 34.17 34.11
C GLU A 157 13.93 33.37 32.80
N LEU A 158 14.71 32.29 32.82
CA LEU A 158 14.95 31.43 31.67
C LEU A 158 13.71 30.62 31.26
N LEU A 159 12.99 30.04 32.23
CA LEU A 159 11.86 29.15 31.97
C LEU A 159 10.55 29.90 31.65
N LEU A 160 10.40 31.17 32.04
CA LEU A 160 9.23 31.98 31.67
C LEU A 160 9.35 32.62 30.28
N ASP A 161 10.57 32.90 29.81
CA ASP A 161 10.80 33.39 28.45
C ASP A 161 10.71 32.22 27.45
N PRO A 162 9.73 32.21 26.52
CA PRO A 162 9.56 31.11 25.57
C PRO A 162 10.78 30.84 24.70
N VAL A 163 11.55 31.87 24.34
CA VAL A 163 12.73 31.74 23.47
C VAL A 163 13.87 31.11 24.25
N ARG A 164 14.16 31.65 25.44
CA ARG A 164 15.25 31.13 26.30
C ARG A 164 14.95 29.74 26.82
N ARG A 165 13.69 29.48 27.20
CA ARG A 165 13.22 28.14 27.58
C ARG A 165 13.47 27.15 26.45
N ARG A 166 13.11 27.50 25.22
CA ARG A 166 13.35 26.64 24.05
C ARG A 166 14.83 26.40 23.79
N GLN A 167 15.69 27.40 23.98
CA GLN A 167 17.14 27.23 23.86
C GLN A 167 17.66 26.23 24.90
N PHE A 168 17.21 26.33 26.15
CA PHE A 168 17.55 25.40 27.22
C PHE A 168 16.99 23.99 26.95
N ASP A 169 15.70 23.87 26.65
CA ASP A 169 15.04 22.60 26.33
C ASP A 169 15.72 21.89 25.15
N SER A 170 16.35 22.64 24.22
CA SER A 170 17.10 22.06 23.11
C SER A 170 18.34 21.26 23.53
N VAL A 171 18.79 21.39 24.78
CA VAL A 171 20.00 20.73 25.32
C VAL A 171 19.77 20.11 26.70
N ASP A 172 18.52 20.00 27.14
CA ASP A 172 18.12 19.35 28.40
C ASP A 172 18.26 17.83 28.27
N ASP A 173 19.43 17.34 28.68
CA ASP A 173 19.87 15.94 28.68
C ASP A 173 19.16 15.10 29.75
N ALA A 174 18.80 15.71 30.89
CA ALA A 174 18.08 15.05 31.97
C ALA A 174 16.67 14.58 31.59
N ALA A 175 16.17 15.01 30.43
CA ALA A 175 14.88 14.60 29.90
C ALA A 175 15.03 13.67 28.66
N ASP A 176 16.26 13.41 28.22
CA ASP A 176 16.55 12.36 27.24
C ASP A 176 16.31 10.97 27.86
N VAL A 177 15.90 10.02 27.01
CA VAL A 177 15.71 8.62 27.40
C VAL A 177 16.69 7.80 26.57
N ASP A 178 17.60 7.11 27.26
CA ASP A 178 18.61 6.30 26.58
C ASP A 178 17.99 5.14 25.79
N PRO A 179 18.52 4.82 24.59
CA PRO A 179 18.04 3.70 23.81
C PRO A 179 18.35 2.37 24.51
N PRO A 180 17.44 1.39 24.46
CA PRO A 180 17.66 0.10 25.10
C PRO A 180 18.76 -0.70 24.40
N SER A 181 19.49 -1.49 25.17
CA SER A 181 20.50 -2.39 24.62
C SER A 181 19.86 -3.58 23.88
N LYS A 182 20.59 -4.15 22.91
CA LYS A 182 20.17 -5.37 22.19
C LYS A 182 19.82 -6.52 23.14
N LYS A 183 20.50 -6.62 24.29
CA LYS A 183 20.25 -7.65 25.31
C LYS A 183 18.93 -7.44 26.04
N GLU A 184 18.54 -6.20 26.31
CA GLU A 184 17.27 -5.88 26.95
C GLU A 184 16.11 -6.17 26.02
N VAL A 185 16.23 -5.75 24.76
CA VAL A 185 15.21 -6.01 23.74
C VAL A 185 15.03 -7.50 23.46
N SER A 186 16.11 -8.30 23.49
CA SER A 186 16.00 -9.76 23.35
C SER A 186 15.21 -10.45 24.47
N LYS A 187 15.02 -9.79 25.62
CA LYS A 187 14.18 -10.29 26.72
C LYS A 187 12.70 -9.94 26.53
N GLY A 188 12.34 -9.30 25.41
CA GLY A 188 10.99 -8.85 25.08
C GLY A 188 10.76 -7.36 25.36
N ASN A 189 9.50 -6.93 25.35
CA ASN A 189 9.08 -5.55 25.63
C ASN A 189 9.62 -4.48 24.68
N PHE A 190 9.96 -4.83 23.43
CA PHE A 190 10.48 -3.91 22.41
C PHE A 190 9.74 -2.56 22.38
N TYR A 191 8.40 -2.56 22.28
CA TYR A 191 7.58 -1.36 22.22
C TYR A 191 7.62 -0.51 23.49
N LYS A 192 7.66 -1.14 24.66
CA LYS A 192 7.73 -0.43 25.95
C LYS A 192 9.09 0.20 26.20
N LEU A 193 10.14 -0.39 25.63
CA LEU A 193 11.51 0.11 25.74
C LEU A 193 11.78 1.24 24.73
N TRP A 194 11.40 1.05 23.47
CA TRP A 194 11.64 2.04 22.41
C TRP A 194 10.61 3.16 22.35
N GLY A 195 9.36 2.93 22.78
CA GLY A 195 8.30 3.94 22.78
C GLY A 195 8.70 5.24 23.50
N PRO A 196 9.15 5.18 24.77
CA PRO A 196 9.59 6.35 25.51
C PRO A 196 10.78 7.08 24.89
N VAL A 197 11.69 6.36 24.22
CA VAL A 197 12.83 6.95 23.51
C VAL A 197 12.34 7.86 22.38
N PHE A 198 11.45 7.35 21.52
CA PHE A 198 10.88 8.13 20.42
C PHE A 198 9.91 9.21 20.90
N GLU A 199 9.24 9.03 22.04
CA GLU A 199 8.45 10.10 22.65
C GLU A 199 9.34 11.24 23.15
N SER A 200 10.47 10.91 23.78
CA SER A 200 11.46 11.90 24.23
C SER A 200 12.09 12.65 23.05
N GLU A 201 12.56 11.94 22.01
CA GLU A 201 13.11 12.57 20.80
C GLU A 201 12.04 13.37 20.02
N GLY A 202 10.78 12.93 20.10
CA GLY A 202 9.67 13.50 19.34
C GLY A 202 9.35 14.93 19.74
N ARG A 203 9.74 15.33 20.96
CA ARG A 203 9.64 16.72 21.45
C ARG A 203 10.35 17.71 20.55
N PHE A 204 11.40 17.26 19.85
CA PHE A 204 12.21 18.11 18.99
C PHE A 204 11.65 18.27 17.58
N SER A 205 10.61 17.53 17.20
CA SER A 205 10.00 17.66 15.88
C SER A 205 9.28 19.01 15.70
N THR A 206 9.54 19.68 14.57
CA THR A 206 8.75 20.83 14.10
C THR A 206 7.36 20.42 13.60
N LYS A 207 7.20 19.16 13.17
CA LYS A 207 5.96 18.62 12.61
C LYS A 207 5.23 17.78 13.66
N GLN A 208 3.96 18.10 13.89
CA GLN A 208 3.08 17.42 14.83
C GLN A 208 1.77 17.01 14.12
N PRO A 209 1.15 15.86 14.48
CA PRO A 209 1.57 14.92 15.50
C PRO A 209 2.74 14.04 15.05
N VAL A 210 3.62 13.68 15.99
CA VAL A 210 4.68 12.68 15.76
C VAL A 210 4.06 11.28 15.68
N PRO A 211 4.33 10.49 14.61
CA PRO A 211 3.88 9.11 14.53
C PRO A 211 4.42 8.26 15.68
N GLN A 212 3.56 7.46 16.28
CA GLN A 212 3.95 6.53 17.35
C GLN A 212 4.54 5.24 16.76
N LEU A 213 5.39 4.57 17.54
CA LEU A 213 6.02 3.30 17.15
C LEU A 213 4.99 2.18 16.90
N GLY A 214 3.84 2.25 17.56
CA GLY A 214 2.77 1.25 17.48
C GLY A 214 3.05 0.02 18.33
N ASP A 215 2.47 -1.09 17.91
CA ASP A 215 2.47 -2.41 18.56
C ASP A 215 2.80 -3.52 17.55
N GLU A 216 2.69 -4.79 17.96
CA GLU A 216 2.98 -5.96 17.12
C GLU A 216 2.04 -6.10 15.92
N ASP A 217 0.79 -5.64 16.07
CA ASP A 217 -0.28 -5.78 15.07
C ASP A 217 -0.36 -4.58 14.09
N SER A 218 0.53 -3.61 14.26
CA SER A 218 0.58 -2.42 13.40
C SER A 218 0.83 -2.79 11.94
N THR A 219 0.07 -2.16 11.04
CA THR A 219 0.15 -2.43 9.60
C THR A 219 1.50 -2.01 9.02
N GLN A 220 1.89 -2.62 7.90
CA GLN A 220 3.12 -2.26 7.20
C GLN A 220 3.17 -0.77 6.85
N GLU A 221 2.04 -0.20 6.41
CA GLU A 221 1.93 1.23 6.08
C GLU A 221 2.16 2.14 7.30
N ALA A 222 1.64 1.77 8.47
CA ALA A 222 1.85 2.53 9.70
C ALA A 222 3.32 2.48 10.12
N VAL A 223 3.94 1.31 10.04
CA VAL A 223 5.37 1.11 10.36
C VAL A 223 6.26 1.89 9.38
N GLU A 224 5.97 1.85 8.08
CA GLU A 224 6.69 2.64 7.08
C GLU A 224 6.52 4.15 7.31
N THR A 225 5.32 4.61 7.65
CA THR A 225 5.05 6.01 7.98
C THR A 225 5.89 6.47 9.18
N PHE A 226 5.97 5.64 10.22
CA PHE A 226 6.81 5.90 11.40
C PHE A 226 8.29 6.06 11.02
N TYR A 227 8.89 5.06 10.37
CA TYR A 227 10.32 5.13 10.03
C TYR A 227 10.62 6.25 9.02
N ASN A 228 9.77 6.46 8.03
CA ASN A 228 9.93 7.55 7.06
C ASN A 228 9.88 8.92 7.74
N PHE A 229 9.00 9.11 8.73
CA PHE A 229 8.98 10.33 9.53
C PHE A 229 10.31 10.53 10.25
N TRP A 230 10.82 9.50 10.94
CA TRP A 230 12.04 9.61 11.74
C TRP A 230 13.32 9.80 10.92
N TYR A 231 13.43 9.16 9.74
CA TYR A 231 14.56 9.43 8.84
C TYR A 231 14.55 10.85 8.25
N ASN A 232 13.38 11.49 8.21
CA ASN A 232 13.17 12.82 7.64
C ASN A 232 12.70 13.85 8.69
N ILE A 233 12.97 13.58 9.97
CA ILE A 233 12.55 14.45 11.05
C ILE A 233 13.23 15.82 10.91
N ASP A 234 12.43 16.86 11.01
CA ASP A 234 12.90 18.23 11.04
C ASP A 234 12.94 18.69 12.51
N SER A 235 14.15 18.82 13.04
CA SER A 235 14.40 19.14 14.44
C SER A 235 14.48 20.64 14.65
N TRP A 236 13.75 21.16 15.64
CA TRP A 236 13.87 22.57 16.01
C TRP A 236 15.06 22.88 16.92
N ARG A 237 15.85 21.89 17.34
CA ARG A 237 17.01 22.10 18.23
C ARG A 237 17.95 23.17 17.66
N THR A 238 18.30 24.16 18.49
CA THR A 238 19.17 25.27 18.09
C THR A 238 20.58 25.13 18.63
N PHE A 239 20.77 24.49 19.79
CA PHE A 239 22.05 24.38 20.52
C PHE A 239 22.66 25.71 20.92
N GLU A 240 21.88 26.79 20.90
CA GLU A 240 22.32 28.16 21.18
C GLU A 240 22.64 28.37 22.66
N TYR A 241 22.00 27.63 23.55
CA TYR A 241 22.32 27.64 24.98
C TYR A 241 23.79 27.24 25.26
N LEU A 242 24.40 26.48 24.36
CA LEU A 242 25.80 26.02 24.44
C LEU A 242 26.78 26.94 23.69
N ASP A 243 26.35 28.14 23.28
CA ASP A 243 27.27 29.14 22.75
C ASP A 243 28.25 29.57 23.85
N GLU A 244 29.56 29.40 23.59
CA GLU A 244 30.63 29.70 24.55
C GLU A 244 30.89 31.21 24.64
N ASP A 245 30.95 31.88 23.49
CA ASP A 245 31.31 33.30 23.39
C ASP A 245 30.04 34.15 23.29
N VAL A 246 29.63 34.83 24.37
CA VAL A 246 28.50 35.78 24.31
C VAL A 246 29.07 37.16 24.00
N PRO A 247 28.73 37.79 22.85
CA PRO A 247 29.30 39.08 22.51
C PRO A 247 28.94 40.15 23.53
N ASP A 248 29.94 40.82 24.11
CA ASP A 248 29.70 42.00 24.95
C ASP A 248 29.32 43.20 24.05
N ASP A 249 28.42 44.04 24.55
CA ASP A 249 27.92 45.22 23.82
C ASP A 249 29.03 46.27 23.61
N ASN A 250 30.13 46.19 24.37
CA ASN A 250 31.27 47.12 24.27
C ASN A 250 32.40 46.64 23.34
N GLU A 251 32.22 45.52 22.63
CA GLU A 251 33.25 44.96 21.74
C GLU A 251 33.24 45.53 20.31
N ASN A 252 34.40 45.49 19.66
CA ASN A 252 34.52 45.94 18.26
C ASN A 252 33.66 45.05 17.35
N ARG A 253 33.00 45.65 16.35
CA ARG A 253 32.09 44.98 15.41
C ARG A 253 32.71 43.74 14.76
N ASP A 254 34.01 43.79 14.43
CA ASP A 254 34.71 42.65 13.82
C ASP A 254 34.92 41.49 14.81
N GLN A 255 35.12 41.79 16.10
CA GLN A 255 35.20 40.77 17.16
C GLN A 255 33.85 40.10 17.36
N LYS A 256 32.78 40.90 17.46
CA LYS A 256 31.39 40.39 17.52
C LYS A 256 31.08 39.46 16.35
N ARG A 257 31.39 39.86 15.12
CA ARG A 257 31.19 39.04 13.92
C ARG A 257 32.00 37.74 13.96
N HIS A 258 33.24 37.79 14.46
CA HIS A 258 34.09 36.60 14.59
C HIS A 258 33.51 35.60 15.60
N MET A 259 33.06 36.06 16.77
CA MET A 259 32.43 35.22 17.78
C MET A 259 31.11 34.62 17.29
N GLU A 260 30.23 35.41 16.68
CA GLU A 260 28.98 34.92 16.08
C GLU A 260 29.26 33.83 15.03
N LYS A 261 30.32 33.98 14.24
CA LYS A 261 30.75 32.95 13.27
C LYS A 261 31.26 31.69 13.97
N LYS A 262 32.04 31.81 15.05
CA LYS A 262 32.53 30.67 15.84
C LYS A 262 31.37 29.90 16.46
N ASN A 263 30.43 30.58 17.11
CA ASN A 263 29.23 29.97 17.67
C ASN A 263 28.35 29.34 16.57
N ALA A 264 28.12 30.03 15.46
CA ALA A 264 27.34 29.47 14.35
C ALA A 264 27.95 28.17 13.79
N ASN A 265 29.29 28.09 13.70
CA ASN A 265 29.98 26.88 13.29
C ASN A 265 29.84 25.76 14.34
N ALA A 266 29.96 26.08 15.63
CA ALA A 266 29.75 25.12 16.72
C ALA A 266 28.32 24.56 16.72
N ARG A 267 27.30 25.41 16.56
CA ARG A 267 25.90 24.99 16.44
C ARG A 267 25.68 24.11 15.21
N ARG A 268 26.25 24.47 14.05
CA ARG A 268 26.19 23.64 12.83
C ARG A 268 26.78 22.25 13.07
N LYS A 269 27.94 22.18 13.72
CA LYS A 269 28.56 20.90 14.09
C LYS A 269 27.64 20.06 14.98
N ARG A 270 27.13 20.65 16.07
CA ARG A 270 26.19 19.97 16.99
C ARG A 270 24.92 19.47 16.30
N LYS A 271 24.36 20.25 15.36
CA LYS A 271 23.22 19.82 14.53
C LYS A 271 23.55 18.62 13.65
N THR A 272 24.72 18.61 13.02
CA THR A 272 25.19 17.48 12.22
C THR A 272 25.40 16.23 13.09
N ASP A 273 26.03 16.40 14.25
CA ASP A 273 26.27 15.31 15.20
C ASP A 273 24.95 14.73 15.74
N ASP A 274 23.98 15.59 16.10
CA ASP A 274 22.65 15.18 16.54
C ASP A 274 21.86 14.45 15.45
N THR A 275 21.93 14.93 14.20
CA THR A 275 21.32 14.24 13.05
C THR A 275 21.93 12.85 12.85
N THR A 276 23.24 12.73 13.01
CA THR A 276 23.96 11.46 12.88
C THR A 276 23.59 10.49 14.00
N ARG A 277 23.54 10.99 15.25
CA ARG A 277 23.08 10.26 16.43
C ARG A 277 21.67 9.72 16.24
N LEU A 278 20.73 10.58 15.80
CA LEU A 278 19.33 10.20 15.62
C LEU A 278 19.15 9.16 14.51
N ARG A 279 19.90 9.27 13.40
CA ARG A 279 19.91 8.22 12.36
C ARG A 279 20.40 6.88 12.89
N ALA A 280 21.48 6.88 13.66
CA ALA A 280 21.99 5.65 14.28
C ALA A 280 20.96 5.03 15.24
N LEU A 281 20.26 5.86 16.02
CA LEU A 281 19.17 5.45 16.90
C LEU A 281 18.02 4.79 16.12
N VAL A 282 17.60 5.40 15.00
CA VAL A 282 16.56 4.86 14.13
C VAL A 282 16.99 3.54 13.50
N ASP A 283 18.24 3.45 13.02
CA ASP A 283 18.81 2.23 12.44
C ASP A 283 18.86 1.08 13.46
N ASP A 284 19.25 1.38 14.71
CA ASP A 284 19.28 0.39 15.80
C ASP A 284 17.89 -0.12 16.17
N CYS A 285 16.89 0.77 16.21
CA CYS A 285 15.48 0.38 16.39
C CYS A 285 15.01 -0.51 15.23
N LEU A 286 15.24 -0.08 13.98
CA LEU A 286 14.83 -0.80 12.77
C LEU A 286 15.45 -2.20 12.68
N ALA A 287 16.70 -2.36 13.09
CA ALA A 287 17.38 -3.65 13.11
C ALA A 287 16.78 -4.64 14.13
N GLN A 288 16.22 -4.10 15.21
CA GLN A 288 15.63 -4.88 16.30
C GLN A 288 14.15 -5.18 16.07
N ASP A 289 13.43 -4.37 15.31
CA ASP A 289 11.99 -4.53 15.03
C ASP A 289 11.66 -5.85 14.29
N GLU A 290 10.83 -6.67 14.92
CA GLU A 290 10.41 -7.96 14.36
C GLU A 290 9.40 -7.84 13.23
N ARG A 291 8.57 -6.79 13.21
CA ARG A 291 7.57 -6.54 12.16
C ARG A 291 8.25 -6.36 10.82
N ILE A 292 9.37 -5.62 10.80
CA ILE A 292 10.19 -5.42 9.60
C ILE A 292 10.73 -6.76 9.07
N LYS A 293 11.13 -7.67 9.97
CA LYS A 293 11.57 -9.02 9.57
C LYS A 293 10.39 -9.81 8.99
N LYS A 294 9.22 -9.77 9.62
CA LYS A 294 7.98 -10.40 9.14
C LYS A 294 7.58 -9.87 7.75
N PHE A 295 7.54 -8.56 7.54
CA PHE A 295 7.21 -7.94 6.25
C PHE A 295 8.22 -8.33 5.16
N ARG A 296 9.53 -8.33 5.46
CA ARG A 296 10.56 -8.78 4.52
C ARG A 296 10.41 -10.27 4.15
N GLN A 297 10.06 -11.12 5.11
CA GLN A 297 9.80 -12.54 4.86
C GLN A 297 8.55 -12.74 3.99
N GLN A 298 7.44 -12.06 4.32
CA GLN A 298 6.21 -12.10 3.53
C GLN A 298 6.43 -11.61 2.10
N ALA A 299 7.17 -10.50 1.92
CA ALA A 299 7.50 -9.97 0.60
C ALA A 299 8.37 -10.93 -0.23
N ARG A 300 9.32 -11.62 0.41
CA ARG A 300 10.13 -12.67 -0.25
C ARG A 300 9.28 -13.87 -0.64
N ALA A 301 8.45 -14.37 0.29
CA ALA A 301 7.54 -15.48 0.03
C ALA A 301 6.57 -15.17 -1.12
N GLY A 302 6.02 -13.96 -1.18
CA GLY A 302 5.16 -13.53 -2.29
C GLY A 302 5.89 -13.48 -3.64
N LYS A 303 7.14 -13.00 -3.66
CA LYS A 303 7.97 -13.02 -4.88
C LYS A 303 8.32 -14.44 -5.33
N ASP A 304 8.69 -15.32 -4.39
CA ASP A 304 8.99 -16.72 -4.69
C ASP A 304 7.74 -17.48 -5.18
N ALA A 305 6.58 -17.25 -4.56
CA ALA A 305 5.31 -17.82 -5.01
C ALA A 305 4.95 -17.34 -6.42
N LYS A 306 5.11 -16.04 -6.71
CA LYS A 306 4.89 -15.51 -8.06
C LYS A 306 5.86 -16.10 -9.10
N ARG A 307 7.13 -16.30 -8.73
CA ARG A 307 8.12 -16.96 -9.61
C ARG A 307 7.71 -18.42 -9.88
N ARG A 308 7.38 -19.18 -8.83
CA ARG A 308 6.93 -20.58 -8.97
C ARG A 308 5.67 -20.70 -9.82
N ALA A 309 4.67 -19.84 -9.62
CA ALA A 309 3.46 -19.83 -10.44
C ALA A 309 3.77 -19.57 -11.92
N LYS A 310 4.69 -18.65 -12.22
CA LYS A 310 5.13 -18.36 -13.60
C LYS A 310 5.92 -19.53 -14.22
N GLU A 311 6.78 -20.19 -13.44
CA GLU A 311 7.52 -21.38 -13.87
C GLU A 311 6.58 -22.56 -14.14
N GLU A 312 5.59 -22.79 -13.28
CA GLU A 312 4.55 -23.81 -13.46
C GLU A 312 3.67 -23.53 -14.69
N GLU A 313 3.25 -22.28 -14.91
CA GLU A 313 2.50 -21.88 -16.10
C GLU A 313 3.33 -22.08 -17.37
N ALA A 314 4.62 -21.68 -17.36
CA ALA A 314 5.52 -21.88 -18.48
C ALA A 314 5.76 -23.38 -18.78
N LYS A 315 5.91 -24.21 -17.73
CA LYS A 315 6.04 -25.66 -17.86
C LYS A 315 4.78 -26.28 -18.43
N ARG A 316 3.59 -25.90 -17.94
CA ARG A 316 2.31 -26.36 -18.50
C ARG A 316 2.17 -25.99 -19.97
N LEU A 317 2.54 -24.76 -20.35
CA LEU A 317 2.50 -24.33 -21.74
C LEU A 317 3.51 -25.07 -22.63
N GLN A 318 4.69 -25.41 -22.11
CA GLN A 318 5.67 -26.24 -22.82
C GLN A 318 5.18 -27.68 -22.98
N GLU A 319 4.64 -28.29 -21.93
CA GLU A 319 4.06 -29.63 -21.97
C GLU A 319 2.87 -29.69 -22.96
N GLU A 320 2.01 -28.67 -22.98
CA GLU A 320 0.90 -28.57 -23.93
C GLU A 320 1.39 -28.40 -25.37
N LYS A 321 2.40 -27.56 -25.61
CA LYS A 321 3.02 -27.41 -26.94
C LYS A 321 3.71 -28.68 -27.41
N GLU A 322 4.41 -29.38 -26.52
CA GLU A 322 5.08 -30.63 -26.85
C GLU A 322 4.06 -31.74 -27.12
N LYS A 323 3.00 -31.82 -26.32
CA LYS A 323 1.88 -32.74 -26.57
C LYS A 323 1.20 -32.45 -27.91
N ALA A 324 0.93 -31.18 -28.22
CA ALA A 324 0.37 -30.79 -29.52
C ALA A 324 1.32 -31.12 -30.69
N ARG A 325 2.64 -30.92 -30.53
CA ARG A 325 3.64 -31.28 -31.55
C ARG A 325 3.67 -32.78 -31.79
N VAL A 326 3.67 -33.59 -30.72
CA VAL A 326 3.66 -35.06 -30.80
C VAL A 326 2.37 -35.54 -31.47
N GLU A 327 1.22 -34.98 -31.09
CA GLU A 327 -0.07 -35.35 -31.68
C GLU A 327 -0.17 -34.95 -33.17
N GLU A 328 0.39 -33.79 -33.56
CA GLU A 328 0.48 -33.38 -34.97
C GLU A 328 1.42 -34.28 -35.77
N GLU A 329 2.57 -34.67 -35.20
CA GLU A 329 3.52 -35.57 -35.84
C GLU A 329 2.94 -36.97 -36.02
N GLU A 330 2.22 -37.49 -35.02
CA GLU A 330 1.50 -38.76 -35.10
C GLU A 330 0.38 -38.70 -36.14
N ARG A 331 -0.38 -37.59 -36.19
CA ARG A 331 -1.41 -37.37 -37.21
C ARG A 331 -0.81 -37.32 -38.63
N LYS A 332 0.36 -36.71 -38.80
CA LYS A 332 1.08 -36.69 -40.10
C LYS A 332 1.60 -38.07 -40.49
N LYS A 333 2.16 -38.84 -39.56
CA LYS A 333 2.61 -40.22 -39.81
C LYS A 333 1.45 -41.12 -40.23
N ASN A 334 0.33 -41.06 -39.49
CA ASN A 334 -0.88 -41.82 -39.83
C ASN A 334 -1.48 -41.39 -41.18
N ALA A 335 -1.47 -40.10 -41.51
CA ALA A 335 -1.91 -39.59 -42.81
C ALA A 335 -0.98 -40.02 -43.97
N GLU A 336 0.34 -40.06 -43.75
CA GLU A 336 1.30 -40.51 -44.75
C GLU A 336 1.20 -42.03 -45.00
N GLU A 337 1.00 -42.82 -43.94
CA GLU A 337 0.84 -44.26 -44.02
C GLU A 337 -0.46 -44.65 -44.74
N THR A 338 -1.57 -43.99 -44.40
CA THR A 338 -2.85 -44.16 -45.12
C THR A 338 -2.75 -43.76 -46.59
N ALA A 339 -2.08 -42.65 -46.92
CA ALA A 339 -1.86 -42.22 -48.31
C ALA A 339 -0.95 -43.19 -49.09
N LYS A 340 0.07 -43.79 -48.46
CA LYS A 340 0.90 -44.83 -49.08
C LYS A 340 0.09 -46.10 -49.36
N ALA A 341 -0.73 -46.54 -48.40
CA ALA A 341 -1.61 -47.70 -48.57
C ALA A 341 -2.63 -47.49 -49.71
N GLU A 342 -3.22 -46.29 -49.83
CA GLU A 342 -4.12 -45.98 -50.94
C GLU A 342 -3.41 -45.93 -52.30
N ARG A 343 -2.19 -45.38 -52.37
CA ARG A 343 -1.39 -45.36 -53.61
C ARG A 343 -1.05 -46.76 -54.09
N GLU A 344 -0.67 -47.66 -53.18
CA GLU A 344 -0.40 -49.05 -53.53
C GLU A 344 -1.65 -49.79 -54.01
N LYS A 345 -2.79 -49.59 -53.32
CA LYS A 345 -4.08 -50.18 -53.71
C LYS A 345 -4.50 -49.70 -55.10
N ASN A 346 -4.35 -48.40 -55.38
CA ASN A 346 -4.65 -47.80 -56.69
C ASN A 346 -3.69 -48.25 -57.81
N LYS A 347 -2.42 -48.56 -57.49
CA LYS A 347 -1.48 -49.13 -58.46
C LYS A 347 -1.87 -50.55 -58.83
N LYS A 348 -2.19 -51.39 -57.83
CA LYS A 348 -2.63 -52.78 -58.03
C LYS A 348 -3.94 -52.87 -58.82
N SER A 349 -4.92 -52.00 -58.54
CA SER A 349 -6.20 -51.99 -59.29
C SER A 349 -6.03 -51.55 -60.75
N LYS A 350 -5.20 -50.54 -61.03
CA LYS A 350 -4.90 -50.10 -62.41
C LYS A 350 -4.17 -51.17 -63.23
N GLU A 351 -3.28 -51.94 -62.61
CA GLU A 351 -2.55 -53.01 -63.29
C GLU A 351 -3.46 -54.21 -63.62
N ALA A 352 -4.34 -54.60 -62.68
CA ALA A 352 -5.35 -55.63 -62.92
C ALA A 352 -6.32 -55.25 -64.06
N ALA A 353 -6.78 -54.00 -64.10
CA ALA A 353 -7.68 -53.50 -65.15
C ALA A 353 -7.02 -53.52 -66.55
N LYS A 354 -5.74 -53.15 -66.66
CA LYS A 354 -5.00 -53.21 -67.93
C LYS A 354 -4.85 -54.65 -68.45
N ASN A 355 -4.61 -55.60 -67.55
CA ASN A 355 -4.47 -57.02 -67.92
C ASN A 355 -5.81 -57.63 -68.35
N ALA A 356 -6.91 -57.28 -67.67
CA ALA A 356 -8.27 -57.68 -68.05
C ALA A 356 -8.65 -57.13 -69.44
N ALA A 357 -8.42 -55.84 -69.70
CA ALA A 357 -8.70 -55.22 -71.00
C ALA A 357 -7.90 -55.88 -72.15
N LYS A 358 -6.62 -56.20 -71.95
CA LYS A 358 -5.82 -56.94 -72.96
C LYS A 358 -6.40 -58.31 -73.29
N LYS A 359 -6.87 -59.05 -72.27
CA LYS A 359 -7.50 -60.36 -72.45
C LYS A 359 -8.79 -60.25 -73.27
N ASN A 360 -9.65 -59.29 -72.92
CA ASN A 360 -10.94 -59.10 -73.58
C ASN A 360 -10.76 -58.66 -75.06
N LYS A 361 -9.79 -57.77 -75.35
CA LYS A 361 -9.45 -57.41 -76.75
C LYS A 361 -9.02 -58.61 -77.60
N ARG A 362 -8.33 -59.59 -77.01
CA ARG A 362 -7.95 -60.83 -77.71
C ARG A 362 -9.16 -61.71 -78.01
N VAL A 363 -10.13 -61.77 -77.08
CA VAL A 363 -11.38 -62.52 -77.27
C VAL A 363 -12.16 -61.98 -78.46
N LEU A 364 -12.30 -60.65 -78.57
CA LEU A 364 -13.00 -60.01 -79.69
C LEU A 364 -12.35 -60.39 -81.03
N LYS A 365 -11.04 -60.16 -81.21
CA LYS A 365 -10.34 -60.54 -82.46
C LYS A 365 -10.35 -62.05 -82.73
N GLY A 366 -10.30 -62.87 -81.68
CA GLY A 366 -10.36 -64.34 -81.79
C GLY A 366 -11.72 -64.83 -82.27
N SER A 367 -12.82 -64.26 -81.76
CA SER A 367 -14.18 -64.71 -82.08
C SER A 367 -14.51 -64.69 -83.56
N VAL A 368 -14.07 -63.66 -84.31
CA VAL A 368 -14.30 -63.58 -85.77
C VAL A 368 -13.41 -64.52 -86.57
N LYS A 369 -12.21 -64.82 -86.05
CA LYS A 369 -11.31 -65.82 -86.64
C LYS A 369 -11.87 -67.22 -86.46
N ASP A 370 -12.42 -67.52 -85.29
CA ASP A 370 -12.94 -68.85 -84.93
C ASP A 370 -14.19 -69.24 -85.75
N VAL A 371 -14.89 -68.25 -86.31
CA VAL A 371 -16.03 -68.42 -87.25
C VAL A 371 -15.63 -68.16 -88.71
N ASN A 372 -14.35 -68.30 -89.03
CA ASN A 372 -13.79 -68.18 -90.37
C ASN A 372 -14.12 -66.84 -91.07
N TYR A 373 -14.19 -65.75 -90.31
CA TYR A 373 -14.55 -64.41 -90.80
C TYR A 373 -15.86 -64.38 -91.61
N PHE A 374 -16.78 -65.30 -91.29
CA PHE A 374 -18.08 -65.48 -91.93
C PHE A 374 -18.01 -65.85 -93.43
N ALA A 375 -16.95 -66.52 -93.89
CA ALA A 375 -16.88 -67.06 -95.26
C ALA A 375 -17.80 -68.29 -95.42
N GLU A 376 -18.62 -68.31 -96.48
CA GLU A 376 -19.66 -69.33 -96.70
C GLU A 376 -19.10 -70.70 -97.15
N SER A 377 -17.93 -70.73 -97.82
CA SER A 377 -17.19 -71.96 -98.12
C SER A 377 -15.75 -71.67 -98.54
N GLY A 378 -14.77 -72.39 -97.97
CA GLY A 378 -13.34 -72.24 -98.28
C GLY A 378 -12.59 -71.24 -97.39
N ASP A 379 -11.33 -70.97 -97.76
CA ASP A 379 -10.50 -69.99 -97.05
C ASP A 379 -10.97 -68.55 -97.34
N PRO A 380 -11.03 -67.67 -96.32
CA PRO A 380 -11.51 -66.30 -96.48
C PRO A 380 -10.50 -65.49 -97.30
N SER A 381 -11.00 -64.64 -98.19
CA SER A 381 -10.13 -63.73 -98.93
C SER A 381 -9.45 -62.72 -98.00
N ALA A 382 -8.24 -62.27 -98.34
CA ALA A 382 -7.52 -61.26 -97.56
C ALA A 382 -8.35 -59.98 -97.34
N ALA A 383 -9.14 -59.57 -98.34
CA ALA A 383 -10.04 -58.42 -98.24
C ALA A 383 -11.19 -58.63 -97.24
N GLN A 384 -11.71 -59.85 -97.11
CA GLN A 384 -12.78 -60.17 -96.15
C GLN A 384 -12.25 -60.20 -94.71
N VAL A 385 -11.08 -60.81 -94.50
CA VAL A 385 -10.40 -60.81 -93.20
C VAL A 385 -10.11 -59.37 -92.74
N ASP A 386 -9.60 -58.53 -93.64
CA ASP A 386 -9.27 -57.14 -93.36
C ASP A 386 -10.51 -56.30 -93.03
N ALA A 387 -11.59 -56.44 -93.81
CA ALA A 387 -12.85 -55.74 -93.58
C ALA A 387 -13.47 -56.11 -92.22
N VAL A 388 -13.54 -57.40 -91.88
CA VAL A 388 -14.09 -57.87 -90.60
C VAL A 388 -13.23 -57.40 -89.42
N LEU A 389 -11.90 -57.51 -89.52
CA LEU A 389 -11.01 -57.10 -88.44
C LEU A 389 -10.99 -55.57 -88.25
N THR A 390 -11.11 -54.80 -89.33
CA THR A 390 -11.19 -53.34 -89.26
C THR A 390 -12.45 -52.91 -88.52
N ASP A 391 -13.59 -53.56 -88.77
CA ASP A 391 -14.83 -53.27 -88.04
C ASP A 391 -14.74 -53.67 -86.56
N VAL A 392 -14.13 -54.83 -86.26
CA VAL A 392 -13.86 -55.24 -84.87
C VAL A 392 -12.95 -54.24 -84.17
N ASP A 393 -11.90 -53.76 -84.83
CA ASP A 393 -11.00 -52.75 -84.29
C ASP A 393 -11.68 -51.39 -84.09
N LEU A 394 -12.59 -51.02 -84.99
CA LEU A 394 -13.40 -49.81 -84.87
C LEU A 394 -14.33 -49.91 -83.65
N ILE A 395 -15.03 -51.03 -83.47
CA ILE A 395 -15.88 -51.29 -82.29
C ILE A 395 -15.04 -51.26 -81.01
N MET A 396 -13.88 -51.93 -81.00
CA MET A 396 -12.93 -51.92 -79.88
C MET A 396 -12.40 -50.53 -79.53
N GLY A 397 -12.33 -49.62 -80.51
CA GLY A 397 -11.92 -48.23 -80.32
C GLY A 397 -13.01 -47.34 -79.73
N LYS A 398 -14.27 -47.79 -79.69
CA LYS A 398 -15.43 -47.00 -79.24
C LYS A 398 -16.03 -47.48 -77.91
N ILE A 399 -15.65 -48.64 -77.43
CA ILE A 399 -16.12 -49.21 -76.15
C ILE A 399 -15.14 -48.97 -75.01
N ASP A 400 -15.67 -48.70 -73.82
CA ASP A 400 -14.88 -48.63 -72.57
C ASP A 400 -14.52 -50.03 -72.03
N THR A 401 -13.84 -50.10 -70.88
CA THR A 401 -13.37 -51.38 -70.31
C THR A 401 -14.49 -52.32 -69.89
N ASP A 402 -15.61 -51.78 -69.45
CA ASP A 402 -16.75 -52.56 -68.95
C ASP A 402 -17.60 -53.03 -70.13
N GLU A 403 -17.83 -52.14 -71.10
CA GLU A 403 -18.44 -52.46 -72.40
C GLU A 403 -17.62 -53.53 -73.16
N LEU A 404 -16.29 -53.43 -73.13
CA LEU A 404 -15.38 -54.42 -73.70
C LEU A 404 -15.45 -55.78 -73.00
N ALA A 405 -15.59 -55.81 -71.67
CA ALA A 405 -15.76 -57.05 -70.92
C ALA A 405 -17.10 -57.72 -71.24
N ALA A 406 -18.19 -56.94 -71.27
CA ALA A 406 -19.52 -57.42 -71.59
C ALA A 406 -19.63 -57.96 -73.03
N LEU A 407 -19.00 -57.31 -74.01
CA LEU A 407 -18.92 -57.84 -75.38
C LEU A 407 -18.06 -59.10 -75.45
N ALA A 408 -16.91 -59.14 -74.77
CA ALA A 408 -16.05 -60.33 -74.74
C ALA A 408 -16.77 -61.53 -74.10
N GLU A 409 -17.56 -61.32 -73.04
CA GLU A 409 -18.37 -62.36 -72.43
C GLU A 409 -19.43 -62.88 -73.40
N ARG A 410 -20.20 -61.99 -74.05
CA ARG A 410 -21.18 -62.38 -75.08
C ARG A 410 -20.56 -63.18 -76.22
N LEU A 411 -19.38 -62.78 -76.69
CA LEU A 411 -18.65 -63.49 -77.74
C LEU A 411 -18.07 -64.83 -77.27
N THR A 412 -17.66 -64.92 -76.00
CA THR A 412 -17.23 -66.19 -75.40
C THR A 412 -18.40 -67.17 -75.32
N ILE A 413 -19.59 -66.69 -74.96
CA ILE A 413 -20.83 -67.48 -74.92
C ILE A 413 -21.23 -67.93 -76.34
N ALA A 414 -21.10 -67.05 -77.34
CA ALA A 414 -21.39 -67.38 -78.74
C ALA A 414 -20.45 -68.45 -79.34
N GLY A 415 -19.21 -68.54 -78.84
CA GLY A 415 -18.28 -69.61 -79.20
C GLY A 415 -17.97 -69.64 -80.70
N LYS A 416 -18.24 -70.78 -81.36
CA LYS A 416 -18.01 -71.00 -82.80
C LYS A 416 -19.28 -70.88 -83.64
N ASP A 417 -20.38 -70.40 -83.05
CA ASP A 417 -21.61 -70.15 -83.79
C ASP A 417 -21.48 -68.83 -84.57
N GLY A 418 -21.28 -68.95 -85.88
CA GLY A 418 -21.15 -67.79 -86.77
C GLY A 418 -22.35 -66.85 -86.75
N ALA A 419 -23.57 -67.35 -86.56
CA ALA A 419 -24.76 -66.51 -86.48
C ALA A 419 -24.83 -65.76 -85.14
N ALA A 420 -24.50 -66.43 -84.03
CA ALA A 420 -24.48 -65.80 -82.71
C ALA A 420 -23.34 -64.78 -82.59
N VAL A 421 -22.15 -65.07 -83.12
CA VAL A 421 -21.01 -64.13 -83.14
C VAL A 421 -21.35 -62.90 -84.00
N LYS A 422 -21.95 -63.09 -85.19
CA LYS A 422 -22.38 -61.98 -86.03
C LYS A 422 -23.43 -61.12 -85.33
N THR A 423 -24.43 -61.75 -84.69
CA THR A 423 -25.48 -61.07 -83.93
C THR A 423 -24.90 -60.22 -82.79
N ALA A 424 -23.95 -60.76 -82.02
CA ALA A 424 -23.31 -60.03 -80.93
C ALA A 424 -22.59 -58.75 -81.40
N TYR A 425 -21.91 -58.80 -82.56
CA TYR A 425 -21.30 -57.61 -83.16
C TYR A 425 -22.31 -56.65 -83.77
N THR A 426 -23.36 -57.16 -84.43
CA THR A 426 -24.42 -56.33 -85.01
C THR A 426 -25.20 -55.58 -83.94
N GLU A 427 -25.56 -56.25 -82.84
CA GLU A 427 -26.22 -55.61 -81.69
C GLU A 427 -25.33 -54.56 -81.03
N GLU A 428 -24.04 -54.86 -80.87
CA GLU A 428 -23.10 -53.90 -80.30
C GLU A 428 -22.88 -52.69 -81.22
N ALA A 429 -22.77 -52.92 -82.53
CA ALA A 429 -22.70 -51.84 -83.51
C ALA A 429 -23.96 -50.95 -83.46
N LYS A 430 -25.16 -51.56 -83.38
CA LYS A 430 -26.43 -50.81 -83.22
C LYS A 430 -26.47 -50.01 -81.93
N ARG A 431 -26.01 -50.59 -80.81
CA ARG A 431 -25.92 -49.88 -79.52
C ARG A 431 -24.98 -48.68 -79.61
N LEU A 432 -23.82 -48.85 -80.25
CA LEU A 432 -22.84 -47.77 -80.45
C LEU A 432 -23.35 -46.66 -81.37
N VAL A 433 -24.13 -47.01 -82.40
CA VAL A 433 -24.82 -46.03 -83.26
C VAL A 433 -25.89 -45.29 -82.47
N GLY A 434 -26.72 -45.99 -81.69
CA GLY A 434 -27.73 -45.38 -80.82
C GLY A 434 -27.14 -44.48 -79.72
N ALA A 435 -25.93 -44.78 -79.27
CA ALA A 435 -25.17 -43.96 -78.33
C ALA A 435 -24.36 -42.82 -78.99
N GLY A 436 -24.43 -42.67 -80.33
CA GLY A 436 -23.71 -41.64 -81.08
C GLY A 436 -22.18 -41.84 -81.16
N LYS A 437 -21.67 -43.03 -80.79
CA LYS A 437 -20.23 -43.36 -80.80
C LYS A 437 -19.76 -43.87 -82.18
N LEU A 438 -20.68 -44.35 -83.01
CA LEU A 438 -20.51 -44.74 -84.41
C LEU A 438 -21.58 -44.10 -85.29
N LYS A 439 -21.31 -43.89 -86.57
CA LYS A 439 -22.33 -43.48 -87.55
C LYS A 439 -22.92 -44.68 -88.27
N GLU A 440 -24.15 -44.53 -88.74
CA GLU A 440 -24.82 -45.56 -89.55
C GLU A 440 -24.02 -45.83 -90.84
N GLY A 441 -23.72 -47.11 -91.10
CA GLY A 441 -22.90 -47.54 -92.25
C GLY A 441 -21.37 -47.48 -92.05
N GLU A 442 -20.87 -47.08 -90.87
CA GLU A 442 -19.42 -47.13 -90.56
C GLU A 442 -18.91 -48.57 -90.35
N ILE A 443 -19.77 -49.47 -89.87
CA ILE A 443 -19.52 -50.91 -89.78
C ILE A 443 -20.14 -51.56 -91.01
N LYS A 444 -19.34 -52.30 -91.79
CA LYS A 444 -19.72 -52.84 -93.10
C LYS A 444 -19.86 -54.35 -93.13
N ALA A 445 -19.04 -55.07 -92.38
CA ALA A 445 -18.96 -56.52 -92.33
C ALA A 445 -20.04 -57.16 -91.42
N PHE A 446 -20.55 -56.40 -90.44
CA PHE A 446 -21.60 -56.82 -89.51
C PHE A 446 -22.97 -56.17 -89.77
N ALA A 447 -23.09 -55.42 -90.88
CA ALA A 447 -24.31 -54.74 -91.31
C ALA A 447 -25.33 -55.71 -91.92
#